data_AF-A0ABD1CXS1-F1
#
_entry.id   AF-A0ABD1CXS1-F1
#
_cell.length_a   1.000
_cell.length_b   1.000
_cell.length_c   1.000
_cell.angle_alpha   90.00
_cell.angle_beta   90.00
_cell.angle_gamma   90.00
#
_symmetry.space_group_name_H-M   'P 1'
#
loop_
_entity.id
_entity.type
_entity.pdbx_description
1 polymer ?
#
loop_
_entity_poly.entity_id
_entity_poly.type
_entity_poly.pdbx_seq_one_letter_code
_entity_poly.pdbx_strand_id
1 'polypeptide(L)'
;MVEFKCPACDLAFGDVEACFRHIRIHPQRTIQCPECRVDFRSLEAFKKHFRQRHLAKSAGPVFKCSVDGCEFFENNINKVYKHASWHVAKGQPVFCPFGCKTSKPLPTSNALRIHQMYFHRNRSAKATSVETECHPEPDQIQQDEPMELDTAGTGEMWIRPVATDLHRVEMVFGGLFLKLLSKNHVPDSAIQEIVVALGEAETAQTELLRSALRQAAITVEMNESSRTNLENLLGTTNVMGRCFGQAGLFRTAHMRKKYFRGNFRFVEPVNIPLQRNDEHNQCNYYYVPILETLKSMLEDEKLFKKQTLGEEASTLEILDFLAHLVNEKLENLIIQKEMGTNISAIKTDVTGPILVCIDMGDDNCMYYVYAEKTRLTEGTPCILGAVENLMTVYYVHNFIHGIKKSGDQSRWKATAC
;
A
#
# COMPACT_ATOMS: atom_id res chain seq x y z
N MET A 1 -19.18 34.08 28.67
CA MET A 1 -17.96 33.45 29.24
C MET A 1 -18.36 32.06 29.71
N VAL A 2 -17.56 31.05 29.43
CA VAL A 2 -17.83 29.67 29.90
C VAL A 2 -17.35 29.57 31.33
N GLU A 3 -18.24 29.20 32.27
CA GLU A 3 -17.90 29.03 33.69
C GLU A 3 -17.56 27.57 34.00
N PHE A 4 -16.42 27.34 34.64
CA PHE A 4 -15.91 26.02 34.97
C PHE A 4 -16.14 25.70 36.45
N LYS A 5 -17.05 24.77 36.73
CA LYS A 5 -17.39 24.37 38.10
C LYS A 5 -16.38 23.38 38.67
N CYS A 6 -16.02 23.56 39.93
CA CYS A 6 -15.20 22.60 40.64
C CYS A 6 -15.99 21.29 40.88
N PRO A 7 -15.40 20.11 40.66
CA PRO A 7 -16.08 18.84 40.87
C PRO A 7 -16.35 18.45 42.33
N ALA A 8 -15.86 19.22 43.30
CA ALA A 8 -16.01 18.89 44.71
C ALA A 8 -16.52 20.03 45.59
N CYS A 9 -16.77 21.19 45.00
CA CYS A 9 -17.45 22.30 45.65
C CYS A 9 -18.17 23.13 44.60
N ASP A 10 -19.13 23.95 45.02
CA ASP A 10 -19.96 24.71 44.08
C ASP A 10 -19.29 25.99 43.54
N LEU A 11 -17.98 26.13 43.69
CA LEU A 11 -17.22 27.25 43.15
C LEU A 11 -17.03 27.13 41.64
N ALA A 12 -17.35 28.21 40.92
CA ALA A 12 -17.17 28.34 39.48
C ALA A 12 -16.06 29.34 39.16
N PHE A 13 -15.27 29.04 38.13
CA PHE A 13 -14.14 29.85 37.70
C PHE A 13 -14.31 30.27 36.24
N GLY A 14 -13.90 31.49 35.90
CA GLY A 14 -13.93 31.99 34.52
C GLY A 14 -12.82 31.44 33.63
N ASP A 15 -11.86 30.69 34.18
CA ASP A 15 -10.74 30.08 33.47
C ASP A 15 -10.48 28.65 33.98
N VAL A 16 -10.18 27.76 33.04
CA VAL A 16 -9.91 26.33 33.26
C VAL A 16 -8.68 26.14 34.13
N GLU A 17 -7.63 26.96 33.92
CA GLU A 17 -6.38 26.78 34.66
C GLU A 17 -6.51 27.26 36.11
N ALA A 18 -7.37 28.26 36.36
CA ALA A 18 -7.76 28.66 37.71
C ALA A 18 -8.53 27.55 38.44
N CYS A 19 -9.49 26.90 37.76
CA CYS A 19 -10.22 25.75 38.32
C CYS A 19 -9.29 24.58 38.65
N PHE A 20 -8.36 24.22 37.75
CA PHE A 20 -7.40 23.16 37.97
C PHE A 20 -6.42 23.42 39.13
N ARG A 21 -6.03 24.67 39.34
CA ARG A 21 -5.22 25.06 40.50
C ARG A 21 -6.02 24.96 41.79
N HIS A 22 -7.30 25.34 41.77
CA HIS A 22 -8.18 25.24 42.92
C HIS A 22 -8.42 23.78 43.35
N ILE A 23 -8.58 22.84 42.42
CA ILE A 23 -8.81 21.41 42.72
C ILE A 23 -7.68 20.79 43.56
N ARG A 24 -6.44 21.30 43.45
CA ARG A 24 -5.29 20.82 44.25
C ARG A 24 -5.43 21.08 45.75
N ILE A 25 -6.27 22.03 46.15
CA ILE A 25 -6.48 22.40 47.56
C ILE A 25 -7.37 21.36 48.25
N HIS A 26 -8.16 20.61 47.49
CA HIS A 26 -9.03 19.60 48.05
C HIS A 26 -8.29 18.27 48.28
N PRO A 27 -8.33 17.71 49.49
CA PRO A 27 -7.81 16.38 49.78
C PRO A 27 -8.80 15.30 49.30
N GLN A 28 -8.86 15.08 47.99
CA GLN A 28 -9.74 14.07 47.39
C GLN A 28 -8.98 12.82 46.98
N ARG A 29 -9.53 11.64 47.31
CA ARG A 29 -8.95 10.34 46.91
C ARG A 29 -9.18 10.03 45.42
N THR A 30 -10.26 10.56 44.84
CA THR A 30 -10.60 10.47 43.42
C THR A 30 -11.29 11.77 42.98
N ILE A 31 -11.02 12.22 41.76
CA ILE A 31 -11.58 13.45 41.16
C ILE A 31 -12.61 13.02 40.12
N GLN A 32 -13.88 13.31 40.34
CA GLN A 32 -14.95 12.97 39.40
C GLN A 32 -15.15 14.09 38.38
N CYS A 33 -15.30 13.75 37.09
CA CYS A 33 -15.60 14.74 36.07
C CYS A 33 -17.05 15.26 36.21
N PRO A 34 -17.29 16.58 36.30
CA PRO A 34 -18.65 17.10 36.48
C PRO A 34 -19.54 16.92 35.24
N GLU A 35 -18.94 16.76 34.05
CA GLU A 35 -19.68 16.61 32.78
C GLU A 35 -20.00 15.15 32.43
N CYS A 36 -19.05 14.22 32.63
CA CYS A 36 -19.25 12.81 32.27
C CYS A 36 -19.20 11.83 33.46
N ARG A 37 -19.04 12.33 34.68
CA ARG A 37 -19.01 11.56 35.94
C ARG A 37 -18.00 10.41 36.01
N VAL A 38 -16.92 10.49 35.22
CA VAL A 38 -15.81 9.54 35.28
C VAL A 38 -14.85 9.93 36.39
N ASP A 39 -14.43 8.95 37.20
CA ASP A 39 -13.54 9.15 38.33
C ASP A 39 -12.07 8.97 37.94
N PHE A 40 -11.22 9.89 38.40
CA PHE A 40 -9.78 9.89 38.14
C PHE A 40 -9.00 9.81 39.45
N ARG A 41 -7.99 8.93 39.48
CA ARG A 41 -7.10 8.78 40.64
C ARG A 41 -5.99 9.85 40.71
N SER A 42 -5.85 10.68 39.68
CA SER A 42 -4.86 11.77 39.63
C SER A 42 -5.38 13.01 38.91
N LEU A 43 -4.92 14.18 39.36
CA LEU A 43 -5.25 15.47 38.76
C LEU A 43 -4.79 15.53 37.29
N GLU A 44 -3.64 14.96 36.95
CA GLU A 44 -3.12 15.00 35.58
C GLU A 44 -3.96 14.19 34.60
N ALA A 45 -4.47 13.02 35.03
CA ALA A 45 -5.38 12.22 34.24
C ALA A 45 -6.70 12.97 34.01
N PHE A 46 -7.24 13.61 35.05
CA PHE A 46 -8.42 14.47 34.94
C PHE A 46 -8.18 15.66 34.01
N LYS A 47 -7.06 16.39 34.14
CA LYS A 47 -6.70 17.52 33.26
C LYS A 47 -6.68 17.11 31.79
N LYS A 48 -6.02 15.99 31.49
CA LYS A 48 -5.93 15.46 30.12
C LYS A 48 -7.31 15.09 29.59
N HIS A 49 -8.10 14.38 30.38
CA HIS A 49 -9.46 14.00 30.03
C HIS A 49 -10.34 15.22 29.75
N PHE A 50 -10.40 16.19 30.68
CA PHE A 50 -11.26 17.36 30.56
C PHE A 50 -10.88 18.23 29.35
N ARG A 51 -9.57 18.44 29.11
CA ARG A 51 -9.09 19.17 27.92
C ARG A 51 -9.43 18.47 26.60
N GLN A 52 -9.40 17.14 26.58
CA GLN A 52 -9.60 16.37 25.35
C GLN A 52 -11.07 16.08 25.03
N ARG A 53 -11.92 15.93 26.06
CA ARG A 53 -13.30 15.45 25.90
C ARG A 53 -14.35 16.54 26.09
N HIS A 54 -14.05 17.56 26.89
CA HIS A 54 -15.04 18.56 27.31
C HIS A 54 -14.66 19.96 26.81
N LEU A 55 -13.39 20.33 26.92
CA LEU A 55 -12.88 21.61 26.40
C LEU A 55 -12.71 21.62 24.87
N ALA A 56 -12.68 20.44 24.24
CA ALA A 56 -12.53 20.30 22.78
C ALA A 56 -13.89 20.38 22.05
N LYS A 57 -14.53 21.55 22.07
CA LYS A 57 -15.59 22.01 21.16
C LYS A 57 -15.43 23.53 21.03
N SER A 58 -15.33 24.20 19.87
CA SER A 58 -15.50 23.83 18.47
C SER A 58 -14.76 24.90 17.64
N ALA A 59 -13.74 24.50 16.89
CA ALA A 59 -13.23 25.25 15.74
C ALA A 59 -12.49 24.31 14.76
N GLY A 60 -12.97 23.06 14.67
CA GLY A 60 -12.57 22.21 13.56
C GLY A 60 -13.28 22.70 12.29
N PRO A 61 -12.62 22.67 11.11
CA PRO A 61 -13.30 23.01 9.86
C PRO A 61 -14.51 22.08 9.68
N VAL A 62 -15.70 22.67 9.54
CA VAL A 62 -16.91 21.94 9.12
C VAL A 62 -16.75 21.66 7.64
N PHE A 63 -16.75 20.39 7.26
CA PHE A 63 -16.59 20.00 5.85
C PHE A 63 -17.97 19.87 5.22
N LYS A 64 -18.19 20.63 4.15
CA LYS A 64 -19.41 20.59 3.35
C LYS A 64 -19.19 19.70 2.13
N CYS A 65 -20.21 18.96 1.72
CA CYS A 65 -20.17 18.22 0.46
C CYS A 65 -20.05 19.19 -0.72
N SER A 66 -19.27 18.82 -1.73
CA SER A 66 -19.00 19.64 -2.93
C SER A 66 -19.88 19.29 -4.12
N VAL A 67 -20.94 18.50 -3.91
CA VAL A 67 -21.90 18.10 -4.96
C VAL A 67 -23.08 19.07 -4.97
N ASP A 68 -23.43 19.59 -6.15
CA ASP A 68 -24.54 20.53 -6.32
C ASP A 68 -25.87 19.91 -5.85
N GLY A 69 -26.56 20.61 -4.96
CA GLY A 69 -27.82 20.16 -4.34
C GLY A 69 -27.66 19.26 -3.10
N CYS A 70 -26.43 18.99 -2.64
CA CYS A 70 -26.18 18.23 -1.42
C CYS A 70 -25.96 19.15 -0.21
N GLU A 71 -26.87 19.12 0.77
CA GLU A 71 -26.80 19.93 2.00
C GLU A 71 -26.00 19.27 3.13
N PHE A 72 -25.25 18.20 2.85
CA PHE A 72 -24.52 17.46 3.88
C PHE A 72 -23.31 18.27 4.42
N PHE A 73 -23.24 18.43 5.74
CA PHE A 73 -22.10 19.02 6.44
C PHE A 73 -21.79 18.24 7.72
N GLU A 74 -20.51 18.02 8.01
CA GLU A 74 -20.10 17.26 9.19
C GLU A 74 -18.66 17.63 9.60
N ASN A 75 -18.37 17.46 10.90
CA ASN A 75 -17.12 17.91 11.51
C ASN A 75 -16.09 16.78 11.55
N ASN A 76 -16.55 15.55 11.27
CA ASN A 76 -15.77 14.33 11.25
C ASN A 76 -15.42 13.93 9.81
N ILE A 77 -14.12 13.96 9.53
CA ILE A 77 -13.49 13.58 8.26
C ILE A 77 -13.97 12.23 7.74
N ASN A 78 -14.07 11.20 8.60
CA ASN A 78 -14.42 9.85 8.17
C ASN A 78 -15.89 9.76 7.72
N LYS A 79 -16.77 10.55 8.31
CA LYS A 79 -18.19 10.60 7.93
C LYS A 79 -18.38 11.32 6.60
N VAL A 80 -17.67 12.42 6.39
CA VAL A 80 -17.68 13.18 5.13
C VAL A 80 -17.12 12.35 3.99
N TYR A 81 -16.06 11.56 4.25
CA TYR A 81 -15.50 10.63 3.27
C TYR A 81 -16.48 9.53 2.88
N LYS A 82 -17.13 8.88 3.86
CA LYS A 82 -18.15 7.85 3.59
C LYS A 82 -19.30 8.42 2.78
N HIS A 83 -19.75 9.63 3.12
CA HIS A 83 -20.77 10.34 2.36
C HIS A 83 -20.33 10.66 0.92
N ALA A 84 -19.13 11.21 0.72
CA ALA A 84 -18.59 11.50 -0.61
C ALA A 84 -18.43 10.22 -1.47
N SER A 85 -18.06 9.08 -0.86
CA SER A 85 -17.99 7.80 -1.58
C SER A 85 -19.34 7.31 -2.10
N TRP A 86 -20.47 7.74 -1.52
CA TRP A 86 -21.81 7.39 -2.00
C TRP A 86 -22.17 8.12 -3.30
N HIS A 87 -21.83 9.40 -3.42
CA HIS A 87 -22.00 10.16 -4.66
C HIS A 87 -21.17 9.57 -5.81
N VAL A 88 -19.94 9.18 -5.48
CA VAL A 88 -19.03 8.52 -6.42
C VAL A 88 -19.55 7.16 -6.87
N ALA A 89 -20.16 6.38 -5.98
CA ALA A 89 -20.80 5.11 -6.33
C ALA A 89 -22.02 5.29 -7.25
N LYS A 90 -22.65 6.47 -7.23
CA LYS A 90 -23.74 6.85 -8.15
C LYS A 90 -23.26 7.52 -9.43
N GLY A 91 -21.96 7.51 -9.71
CA GLY A 91 -21.38 8.10 -10.92
C GLY A 91 -21.29 9.63 -10.88
N GLN A 92 -21.51 10.27 -9.73
CA GLN A 92 -21.35 11.71 -9.58
C GLN A 92 -19.92 12.04 -9.16
N PRO A 93 -19.17 12.85 -9.93
CA PRO A 93 -17.82 13.24 -9.56
C PRO A 93 -17.85 14.15 -8.32
N VAL A 94 -17.05 13.81 -7.31
CA VAL A 94 -16.94 14.63 -6.09
C VAL A 94 -15.62 15.39 -6.10
N PHE A 95 -15.64 16.65 -5.69
CA PHE A 95 -14.41 17.37 -5.39
C PHE A 95 -13.91 17.00 -3.99
N CYS A 96 -12.62 17.22 -3.75
CA CYS A 96 -12.03 16.95 -2.45
C CYS A 96 -12.79 17.73 -1.35
N PRO A 97 -13.39 17.05 -0.34
CA PRO A 97 -14.14 17.71 0.73
C PRO A 97 -13.29 18.64 1.61
N PHE A 98 -11.96 18.56 1.49
CA PHE A 98 -11.01 19.41 2.18
C PHE A 98 -10.66 20.70 1.41
N GLY A 99 -11.23 20.91 0.22
CA GLY A 99 -10.97 22.10 -0.60
C GLY A 99 -9.50 22.26 -0.99
N CYS A 100 -8.77 21.15 -1.15
CA CYS A 100 -7.35 21.23 -1.48
C CYS A 100 -7.13 21.67 -2.95
N LYS A 101 -5.91 22.11 -3.27
CA LYS A 101 -5.56 22.76 -4.55
C LYS A 101 -5.75 21.87 -5.80
N THR A 102 -6.15 20.62 -5.66
CA THR A 102 -6.53 19.78 -6.80
C THR A 102 -7.93 20.19 -7.27
N SER A 103 -8.00 21.11 -8.23
CA SER A 103 -9.25 21.54 -8.87
C SER A 103 -9.87 20.47 -9.79
N LYS A 104 -9.42 19.20 -9.70
CA LYS A 104 -9.90 18.11 -10.55
C LYS A 104 -10.97 17.30 -9.81
N PRO A 105 -12.13 17.02 -10.45
CA PRO A 105 -13.13 16.13 -9.88
C PRO A 105 -12.56 14.72 -9.68
N LEU A 106 -13.00 14.04 -8.62
CA LEU A 106 -12.66 12.66 -8.31
C LEU A 106 -13.84 11.77 -8.71
N PRO A 107 -13.75 11.07 -9.86
CA PRO A 107 -14.88 10.33 -10.43
C PRO A 107 -15.05 8.92 -9.84
N THR A 108 -14.05 8.38 -9.13
CA THR A 108 -14.08 7.00 -8.61
C THR A 108 -13.67 6.92 -7.14
N SER A 109 -14.17 5.91 -6.43
CA SER A 109 -13.93 5.76 -4.98
C SER A 109 -12.44 5.51 -4.72
N ASN A 110 -11.77 4.83 -5.67
CA ASN A 110 -10.33 4.64 -5.64
C ASN A 110 -9.56 5.95 -5.85
N ALA A 111 -10.01 6.84 -6.75
CA ALA A 111 -9.41 8.17 -6.92
C ALA A 111 -9.56 9.01 -5.64
N LEU A 112 -10.73 9.00 -4.99
CA LEU A 112 -10.97 9.68 -3.72
C LEU A 112 -10.10 9.11 -2.58
N ARG A 113 -9.95 7.78 -2.53
CA ARG A 113 -9.10 7.07 -1.56
C ARG A 113 -7.62 7.40 -1.74
N ILE A 114 -7.11 7.31 -2.97
CA ILE A 114 -5.72 7.64 -3.33
C ILE A 114 -5.47 9.11 -3.04
N HIS A 115 -6.37 9.99 -3.43
CA HIS A 115 -6.29 11.42 -3.15
C HIS A 115 -6.16 11.69 -1.64
N GLN A 116 -7.01 11.10 -0.81
CA GLN A 116 -6.90 11.24 0.65
C GLN A 116 -5.59 10.67 1.19
N MET A 117 -5.16 9.52 0.67
CA MET A 117 -3.95 8.83 1.12
C MET A 117 -2.67 9.61 0.78
N TYR A 118 -2.60 10.33 -0.34
CA TYR A 118 -1.40 11.08 -0.73
C TYR A 118 -1.44 12.55 -0.27
N PHE A 119 -2.59 13.21 -0.33
CA PHE A 119 -2.70 14.64 -0.03
C PHE A 119 -3.16 14.95 1.40
N HIS A 120 -3.75 13.96 2.11
CA HIS A 120 -4.30 14.15 3.46
C HIS A 120 -3.85 13.08 4.48
N ARG A 121 -2.77 12.33 4.18
CA ARG A 121 -2.21 11.21 4.97
C ARG A 121 -1.95 11.53 6.45
N ASN A 122 -1.90 12.81 6.83
CA ASN A 122 -1.52 13.27 8.17
C ASN A 122 -2.49 14.30 8.81
N ARG A 123 -3.78 14.31 8.45
CA ARG A 123 -4.79 15.07 9.22
C ARG A 123 -5.68 14.21 10.12
N SER A 124 -5.50 12.89 10.13
CA SER A 124 -6.16 11.97 11.04
C SER A 124 -5.10 11.17 11.80
N ALA A 125 -4.55 11.76 12.86
CA ALA A 125 -3.65 11.06 13.77
C ALA A 125 -4.01 11.37 15.22
N LYS A 126 -4.99 10.61 15.75
CA LYS A 126 -4.86 9.83 16.98
C LYS A 126 -6.15 9.03 17.19
N ALA A 127 -6.23 7.86 16.57
CA ALA A 127 -7.14 6.82 17.01
C ALA A 127 -6.35 5.87 17.91
N THR A 128 -6.55 6.04 19.22
CA THR A 128 -6.19 5.06 20.24
C THR A 128 -7.15 3.90 20.10
N SER A 129 -6.63 2.68 19.96
CA SER A 129 -7.39 1.43 20.06
C SER A 129 -8.03 1.32 21.43
N VAL A 130 -9.36 1.26 21.48
CA VAL A 130 -10.12 0.71 22.59
C VAL A 130 -11.23 -0.15 21.99
N GLU A 131 -11.16 -1.43 22.31
CA GLU A 131 -12.19 -2.44 22.07
C GLU A 131 -13.45 -2.10 22.87
N THR A 132 -14.62 -2.23 22.26
CA THR A 132 -15.87 -2.39 23.00
C THR A 132 -16.83 -3.22 22.16
N GLU A 133 -17.17 -4.40 22.70
CA GLU A 133 -18.21 -5.31 22.25
C GLU A 133 -19.60 -4.69 22.38
N CYS A 134 -20.55 -5.15 21.56
CA CYS A 134 -21.89 -5.50 22.05
C CYS A 134 -22.62 -6.41 21.04
N HIS A 135 -22.96 -7.62 21.50
CA HIS A 135 -23.87 -8.60 20.89
C HIS A 135 -25.35 -8.14 21.01
N PRO A 136 -26.32 -8.82 20.36
CA PRO A 136 -26.92 -10.04 20.94
C PRO A 136 -27.08 -11.22 19.94
N GLU A 137 -27.05 -12.45 20.49
CA GLU A 137 -27.37 -13.74 19.84
C GLU A 137 -28.90 -13.96 19.65
N PRO A 138 -29.35 -15.12 19.11
CA PRO A 138 -29.52 -16.32 19.97
C PRO A 138 -29.08 -17.68 19.37
N ASP A 139 -28.52 -18.51 20.27
CA ASP A 139 -28.67 -19.96 20.49
C ASP A 139 -28.61 -20.97 19.32
N GLN A 140 -27.67 -21.91 19.40
CA GLN A 140 -28.00 -23.30 19.78
C GLN A 140 -26.76 -24.12 20.22
N ILE A 141 -26.93 -24.78 21.36
CA ILE A 141 -26.00 -25.62 22.14
C ILE A 141 -25.92 -27.03 21.56
N GLN A 142 -24.72 -27.63 21.46
CA GLN A 142 -24.54 -29.04 21.83
C GLN A 142 -23.08 -29.48 22.10
N GLN A 143 -22.82 -29.58 23.41
CA GLN A 143 -22.25 -30.72 24.17
C GLN A 143 -20.80 -31.21 23.92
N ASP A 144 -20.00 -30.97 24.96
CA ASP A 144 -18.73 -31.62 25.34
C ASP A 144 -18.84 -33.13 25.60
N GLU A 145 -17.73 -33.84 25.42
CA GLU A 145 -17.05 -34.74 26.39
C GLU A 145 -15.85 -35.44 25.71
N PRO A 146 -14.87 -36.04 26.44
CA PRO A 146 -14.14 -35.52 27.58
C PRO A 146 -12.59 -35.68 27.41
N MET A 147 -11.89 -35.00 28.31
CA MET A 147 -10.45 -35.05 28.56
C MET A 147 -9.98 -36.45 28.98
N GLU A 148 -8.99 -37.01 28.28
CA GLU A 148 -8.15 -38.09 28.81
C GLU A 148 -6.77 -37.55 29.23
N LEU A 149 -6.49 -37.80 30.49
CA LEU A 149 -5.29 -37.48 31.24
C LEU A 149 -4.30 -38.62 31.04
N ASP A 150 -3.20 -38.38 30.31
CA ASP A 150 -2.07 -39.32 30.29
C ASP A 150 -0.84 -38.73 31.00
N THR A 151 -0.72 -39.21 32.24
CA THR A 151 0.46 -39.69 32.96
C THR A 151 1.84 -39.18 32.52
N ALA A 152 2.53 -38.57 33.49
CA ALA A 152 3.88 -38.04 33.42
C ALA A 152 4.92 -39.03 32.84
N GLY A 153 5.54 -38.63 31.73
CA GLY A 153 6.82 -39.13 31.25
C GLY A 153 7.71 -37.94 30.89
N THR A 154 8.83 -37.81 31.63
CA THR A 154 9.96 -36.88 31.48
C THR A 154 9.97 -36.00 30.22
N GLY A 155 9.86 -34.68 30.44
CA GLY A 155 9.85 -33.67 29.38
C GLY A 155 11.09 -33.67 28.49
N GLU A 156 10.88 -34.02 27.23
CA GLU A 156 11.71 -33.56 26.12
C GLU A 156 11.04 -32.33 25.50
N MET A 157 11.64 -31.17 25.74
CA MET A 157 11.27 -29.92 25.10
C MET A 157 11.56 -30.05 23.60
N TRP A 158 10.51 -30.13 22.78
CA TRP A 158 10.62 -30.13 21.32
C TRP A 158 11.22 -28.80 20.85
N ILE A 159 12.54 -28.75 20.70
CA ILE A 159 13.26 -27.62 20.11
C ILE A 159 12.87 -27.56 18.63
N ARG A 160 12.04 -26.57 18.25
CA ARG A 160 11.80 -26.25 16.83
C ARG A 160 13.16 -25.96 16.15
N PRO A 161 13.41 -26.45 14.93
CA PRO A 161 14.70 -26.21 14.28
C PRO A 161 14.89 -24.71 14.01
N VAL A 162 15.95 -24.12 14.56
CA VAL A 162 16.32 -22.69 14.38
C VAL A 162 16.43 -22.30 12.89
N ALA A 163 16.76 -23.26 12.02
CA ALA A 163 16.85 -23.07 10.57
C ALA A 163 15.54 -22.60 9.92
N THR A 164 14.38 -23.04 10.44
CA THR A 164 13.07 -22.68 9.89
C THR A 164 12.71 -21.23 10.13
N ASP A 165 13.17 -20.63 11.23
CA ASP A 165 12.91 -19.23 11.56
C ASP A 165 13.88 -18.28 10.83
N LEU A 166 15.12 -18.72 10.57
CA LEU A 166 16.08 -17.97 9.74
C LEU A 166 15.52 -17.71 8.34
N HIS A 167 15.05 -18.76 7.66
CA HIS A 167 14.56 -18.64 6.29
C HIS A 167 13.31 -17.75 6.19
N ARG A 168 12.45 -17.75 7.21
CA ARG A 168 11.27 -16.86 7.24
C ARG A 168 11.65 -15.39 7.20
N VAL A 169 12.67 -14.99 7.95
CA VAL A 169 13.11 -13.58 7.97
C VAL A 169 13.81 -13.22 6.66
N GLU A 170 14.60 -14.13 6.09
CA GLU A 170 15.17 -13.96 4.74
C GLU A 170 14.07 -13.69 3.71
N MET A 171 12.98 -14.47 3.74
CA MET A 171 11.81 -14.28 2.88
C MET A 171 11.10 -12.94 3.10
N VAL A 172 11.02 -12.45 4.34
CA VAL A 172 10.43 -11.13 4.66
C VAL A 172 11.24 -10.01 4.03
N PHE A 173 12.57 -10.00 4.22
CA PHE A 173 13.43 -8.97 3.64
C PHE A 173 13.49 -9.07 2.11
N GLY A 174 13.60 -10.29 1.56
CA GLY A 174 13.55 -10.52 0.13
C GLY A 174 12.26 -9.97 -0.49
N GLY A 175 11.11 -10.26 0.14
CA GLY A 175 9.81 -9.78 -0.31
C GLY A 175 9.64 -8.26 -0.17
N LEU A 176 10.22 -7.66 0.88
CA LEU A 176 10.25 -6.21 1.06
C LEU A 176 11.03 -5.53 -0.07
N PHE A 177 12.27 -5.95 -0.33
CA PHE A 177 13.10 -5.36 -1.37
C PHE A 177 12.50 -5.54 -2.76
N LEU A 178 11.92 -6.72 -3.04
CA LEU A 178 11.21 -6.95 -4.29
C LEU A 178 10.02 -5.99 -4.46
N LYS A 179 9.21 -5.77 -3.42
CA LYS A 179 8.10 -4.80 -3.46
C LYS A 179 8.57 -3.35 -3.59
N LEU A 180 9.70 -2.98 -2.98
CA LEU A 180 10.27 -1.65 -3.12
C LEU A 180 10.68 -1.39 -4.58
N LEU A 181 11.34 -2.36 -5.21
CA LEU A 181 11.71 -2.30 -6.63
C LEU A 181 10.49 -2.27 -7.56
N SER A 182 9.59 -3.26 -7.42
CA SER A 182 8.55 -3.53 -8.43
C SER A 182 7.30 -2.68 -8.27
N LYS A 183 6.85 -2.42 -7.02
CA LYS A 183 5.58 -1.74 -6.73
C LYS A 183 5.77 -0.28 -6.35
N ASN A 184 6.86 0.03 -5.64
CA ASN A 184 7.13 1.40 -5.19
C ASN A 184 8.13 2.13 -6.09
N HIS A 185 8.66 1.46 -7.13
CA HIS A 185 9.62 2.00 -8.09
C HIS A 185 10.82 2.69 -7.44
N VAL A 186 11.26 2.16 -6.30
CA VAL A 186 12.45 2.66 -5.61
C VAL A 186 13.68 2.20 -6.41
N PRO A 187 14.59 3.10 -6.80
CA PRO A 187 15.77 2.72 -7.56
C PRO A 187 16.70 1.85 -6.70
N ASP A 188 17.42 0.93 -7.36
CA ASP A 188 18.30 -0.01 -6.66
C ASP A 188 19.43 0.70 -5.88
N SER A 189 19.85 1.90 -6.32
CA SER A 189 20.77 2.77 -5.59
C SER A 189 20.24 3.18 -4.22
N ALA A 190 18.97 3.60 -4.14
CA ALA A 190 18.35 3.98 -2.87
C ALA A 190 18.14 2.76 -1.97
N ILE A 191 17.83 1.59 -2.53
CA ILE A 191 17.78 0.34 -1.77
C ILE A 191 19.17 -0.05 -1.25
N GLN A 192 20.21 0.23 -2.03
CA GLN A 192 21.59 -0.03 -1.62
C GLN A 192 21.96 0.80 -0.39
N GLU A 193 21.54 2.07 -0.30
CA GLU A 193 21.73 2.90 0.91
C GLU A 193 21.05 2.28 2.13
N ILE A 194 19.82 1.77 1.99
CA ILE A 194 19.10 1.07 3.07
C ILE A 194 19.87 -0.17 3.52
N VAL A 195 20.35 -0.97 2.57
CA VAL A 195 21.11 -2.20 2.87
C VAL A 195 22.43 -1.89 3.57
N VAL A 196 23.13 -0.82 3.17
CA VAL A 196 24.37 -0.38 3.83
C VAL A 196 24.08 0.03 5.26
N ALA A 197 23.07 0.85 5.51
CA ALA A 197 22.68 1.27 6.85
C ALA A 197 22.29 0.09 7.75
N LEU A 198 21.56 -0.91 7.20
CA LEU A 198 21.22 -2.13 7.92
C LEU A 198 22.44 -2.99 8.23
N GLY A 199 23.42 -3.04 7.32
CA GLY A 199 24.70 -3.72 7.54
C GLY A 199 25.53 -3.04 8.63
N GLU A 200 25.62 -1.72 8.62
CA GLU A 200 26.30 -0.94 9.67
C GLU A 200 25.63 -1.17 11.04
N ALA A 201 24.30 -1.12 11.10
CA ALA A 201 23.54 -1.40 12.32
C ALA A 201 23.78 -2.84 12.82
N GLU A 202 23.85 -3.82 11.92
CA GLU A 202 24.16 -5.21 12.24
C GLU A 202 25.57 -5.34 12.83
N THR A 203 26.58 -4.72 12.22
CA THR A 203 27.96 -4.78 12.74
C THR A 203 28.07 -4.17 14.14
N ALA A 204 27.40 -3.03 14.38
CA ALA A 204 27.35 -2.40 15.69
C ALA A 204 26.63 -3.27 16.72
N GLN A 205 25.48 -3.87 16.35
CA GLN A 205 24.73 -4.75 17.24
C GLN A 205 25.52 -6.02 17.59
N THR A 206 26.19 -6.63 16.61
CA THR A 206 27.02 -7.82 16.80
C THR A 206 28.18 -7.52 17.75
N GLU A 207 28.82 -6.35 17.64
CA GLU A 207 29.90 -5.96 18.55
C GLU A 207 29.41 -5.72 19.99
N LEU A 208 28.25 -5.07 20.16
CA LEU A 208 27.62 -4.90 21.47
C LEU A 208 27.29 -6.24 22.12
N LEU A 209 26.72 -7.19 21.36
CA LEU A 209 26.40 -8.52 21.86
C LEU A 209 27.67 -9.30 22.24
N ARG A 210 28.73 -9.23 21.43
CA ARG A 210 30.02 -9.85 21.76
C ARG A 210 30.63 -9.25 23.03
N SER A 211 30.61 -7.93 23.17
CA SER A 211 31.10 -7.25 24.37
C SER A 211 30.32 -7.69 25.63
N ALA A 212 28.99 -7.72 25.55
CA ALA A 212 28.13 -8.17 26.65
C ALA A 212 28.38 -9.65 27.00
N LEU A 213 28.54 -10.52 26.00
CA LEU A 213 28.87 -11.93 26.21
C LEU A 213 30.23 -12.07 26.90
N ARG A 214 31.25 -11.32 26.47
CA ARG A 214 32.59 -11.36 27.08
C ARG A 214 32.54 -10.92 28.54
N GLN A 215 31.78 -9.87 28.87
CA GLN A 215 31.59 -9.43 30.25
C GLN A 215 30.88 -10.51 31.09
N ALA A 216 29.78 -11.07 30.59
CA ALA A 216 29.07 -12.14 31.28
C ALA A 216 29.93 -13.40 31.47
N ALA A 217 30.75 -13.74 30.47
CA ALA A 217 31.65 -14.89 30.53
C ALA A 217 32.73 -14.73 31.61
N ILE A 218 33.19 -13.51 31.90
CA ILE A 218 34.11 -13.22 33.00
C ILE A 218 33.39 -13.39 34.34
N THR A 219 32.17 -12.88 34.48
CA THR A 219 31.43 -12.94 35.75
C THR A 219 31.05 -14.36 36.18
N VAL A 220 30.87 -15.27 35.21
CA VAL A 220 30.50 -16.68 35.46
C VAL A 220 31.73 -17.61 35.34
N GLU A 221 32.95 -17.06 35.29
CA GLU A 221 34.21 -17.83 35.17
C GLU A 221 34.17 -18.89 34.05
N MET A 222 33.58 -18.54 32.90
CA MET A 222 33.39 -19.47 31.80
C MET A 222 34.73 -19.86 31.17
N ASN A 223 34.90 -21.16 30.92
CA ASN A 223 36.09 -21.66 30.21
C ASN A 223 36.16 -21.13 28.76
N GLU A 224 37.38 -21.06 28.23
CA GLU A 224 37.65 -20.47 26.91
C GLU A 224 36.98 -21.23 25.76
N SER A 225 36.88 -22.56 25.88
CA SER A 225 36.19 -23.40 24.89
C SER A 225 34.70 -23.06 24.79
N SER A 226 34.01 -22.90 25.91
CA SER A 226 32.58 -22.58 25.93
C SER A 226 32.31 -21.16 25.46
N ARG A 227 33.21 -20.22 25.78
CA ARG A 227 33.15 -18.85 25.28
C ARG A 227 33.26 -18.80 23.76
N THR A 228 34.24 -19.51 23.19
CA THR A 228 34.46 -19.58 21.74
C THR A 228 33.29 -20.25 21.04
N ASN A 229 32.72 -21.31 21.62
CA ASN A 229 31.53 -21.97 21.10
C ASN A 229 30.31 -21.03 21.08
N LEU A 230 30.09 -20.23 22.13
CA LEU A 230 29.02 -19.24 22.17
C LEU A 230 29.23 -18.10 21.16
N GLU A 231 30.46 -17.59 21.02
CA GLU A 231 30.79 -16.58 20.00
C GLU A 231 30.53 -17.10 18.59
N ASN A 232 30.88 -18.36 18.31
CA ASN A 232 30.58 -19.02 17.02
C ASN A 232 29.07 -19.25 16.82
N LEU A 233 28.33 -19.61 17.87
CA LEU A 233 26.89 -19.81 17.80
C LEU A 233 26.17 -18.49 17.51
N LEU A 234 26.60 -17.38 18.13
CA LEU A 234 26.09 -16.04 17.82
C LEU A 234 26.32 -15.67 16.36
N GLY A 235 27.48 -16.01 15.80
CA GLY A 235 27.79 -15.76 14.39
C GLY A 235 26.89 -16.55 13.42
N THR A 236 26.63 -17.83 13.72
CA THR A 236 25.85 -18.72 12.83
C THR A 236 24.34 -18.56 12.96
N THR A 237 23.84 -18.07 14.10
CA THR A 237 22.41 -17.85 14.36
C THR A 237 21.93 -16.42 14.04
N ASN A 238 22.85 -15.49 13.78
CA ASN A 238 22.50 -14.11 13.47
C ASN A 238 21.91 -13.97 12.05
N VAL A 239 20.58 -13.90 12.00
CA VAL A 239 19.78 -13.66 10.79
C VAL A 239 20.19 -12.36 10.08
N MET A 240 20.45 -11.30 10.83
CA MET A 240 20.82 -9.99 10.27
C MET A 240 22.20 -10.10 9.61
N GLY A 241 23.15 -10.79 10.24
CA GLY A 241 24.46 -11.08 9.65
C GLY A 241 24.36 -11.89 8.36
N ARG A 242 23.48 -12.90 8.30
CA ARG A 242 23.18 -13.63 7.05
C ARG A 242 22.53 -12.78 5.97
N CYS A 243 21.71 -11.80 6.34
CA CYS A 243 21.04 -10.93 5.38
C CYS A 243 21.95 -9.81 4.85
N PHE A 244 22.70 -9.15 5.75
CA PHE A 244 23.34 -7.85 5.53
C PHE A 244 24.83 -7.81 5.84
N GLY A 245 25.39 -8.86 6.46
CA GLY A 245 26.80 -8.92 6.78
C GLY A 245 27.70 -9.00 5.54
N GLN A 246 29.00 -9.22 5.77
CA GLN A 246 29.99 -9.22 4.68
C GLN A 246 29.69 -10.23 3.57
N ALA A 247 29.10 -11.38 3.87
CA ALA A 247 28.66 -12.37 2.86
C ALA A 247 27.13 -12.43 2.74
N GLY A 248 26.44 -11.33 3.07
CA GLY A 248 24.99 -11.29 3.21
C GLY A 248 24.21 -11.50 1.90
N LEU A 249 23.06 -12.17 2.01
CA LEU A 249 22.18 -12.50 0.89
C LEU A 249 21.67 -11.26 0.13
N PHE A 250 21.54 -10.11 0.79
CA PHE A 250 20.97 -8.89 0.21
C PHE A 250 21.98 -7.76 0.01
N ARG A 251 23.26 -8.01 0.29
CA ARG A 251 24.34 -7.01 0.35
C ARG A 251 24.46 -6.14 -0.91
N THR A 252 24.25 -6.72 -2.09
CA THR A 252 24.40 -6.03 -3.38
C THR A 252 23.19 -6.27 -4.27
N ALA A 253 23.00 -5.39 -5.26
CA ALA A 253 21.98 -5.54 -6.31
C ALA A 253 21.97 -6.95 -6.92
N HIS A 254 23.16 -7.44 -7.25
CA HIS A 254 23.34 -8.75 -7.86
C HIS A 254 22.95 -9.89 -6.92
N MET A 255 23.33 -9.81 -5.64
CA MET A 255 22.95 -10.81 -4.64
C MET A 255 21.45 -10.82 -4.37
N ARG A 256 20.81 -9.64 -4.29
CA ARG A 256 19.34 -9.52 -4.19
C ARG A 256 18.65 -10.19 -5.36
N LYS A 257 19.06 -9.90 -6.60
CA LYS A 257 18.52 -10.54 -7.81
C LYS A 257 18.74 -12.05 -7.83
N LYS A 258 19.91 -12.53 -7.38
CA LYS A 258 20.18 -13.97 -7.22
C LYS A 258 19.21 -14.60 -6.23
N TYR A 259 18.99 -13.97 -5.08
CA TYR A 259 18.01 -14.42 -4.10
C TYR A 259 16.60 -14.46 -4.69
N PHE A 260 16.20 -13.41 -5.43
CA PHE A 260 14.87 -13.35 -6.03
C PHE A 260 14.63 -14.49 -7.00
N ARG A 261 15.59 -14.81 -7.87
CA ARG A 261 15.47 -15.94 -8.81
C ARG A 261 15.31 -17.30 -8.12
N GLY A 262 15.95 -17.48 -6.96
CA GLY A 262 15.90 -18.75 -6.23
C GLY A 262 14.67 -18.91 -5.32
N ASN A 263 14.09 -17.80 -4.84
CA ASN A 263 13.08 -17.82 -3.77
C ASN A 263 11.74 -17.19 -4.17
N PHE A 264 11.70 -16.44 -5.27
CA PHE A 264 10.49 -15.86 -5.82
C PHE A 264 10.36 -16.26 -7.29
N ARG A 265 9.14 -16.20 -7.79
CA ARG A 265 8.84 -16.30 -9.21
C ARG A 265 9.10 -14.99 -9.93
N PHE A 266 10.37 -14.58 -9.86
CA PHE A 266 10.86 -13.31 -10.35
C PHE A 266 11.36 -13.46 -11.78
N VAL A 267 10.74 -12.71 -12.70
CA VAL A 267 11.19 -12.57 -14.08
C VAL A 267 11.99 -11.29 -14.19
N GLU A 268 13.28 -11.40 -14.52
CA GLU A 268 14.17 -10.25 -14.61
C GLU A 268 13.95 -9.49 -15.94
N PRO A 269 13.90 -8.15 -15.92
CA PRO A 269 13.94 -7.36 -17.14
C PRO A 269 15.23 -7.59 -17.92
N VAL A 270 15.11 -7.81 -19.23
CA VAL A 270 16.22 -7.96 -20.17
C VAL A 270 16.76 -6.57 -20.50
N ASN A 271 18.05 -6.37 -20.25
CA ASN A 271 18.76 -5.16 -20.68
C ASN A 271 19.15 -5.30 -22.15
N ILE A 272 18.64 -4.39 -22.97
CA ILE A 272 18.98 -4.24 -24.37
C ILE A 272 19.84 -2.97 -24.49
N PRO A 273 21.16 -3.11 -24.73
CA PRO A 273 22.02 -1.96 -24.94
C PRO A 273 21.63 -1.27 -26.25
N LEU A 274 21.36 0.03 -26.17
CA LEU A 274 21.11 0.90 -27.30
C LEU A 274 22.42 1.60 -27.73
N GLN A 275 22.32 2.46 -28.75
CA GLN A 275 23.42 3.33 -29.16
C GLN A 275 23.84 4.27 -28.02
N ARG A 276 25.09 4.72 -28.05
CA ARG A 276 25.57 5.73 -27.10
C ARG A 276 24.89 7.06 -27.39
N ASN A 277 24.53 7.81 -26.34
CA ASN A 277 24.05 9.18 -26.52
C ASN A 277 25.20 10.10 -26.95
N ASP A 278 24.88 11.37 -27.23
CA ASP A 278 25.85 12.39 -27.64
C ASP A 278 26.97 12.60 -26.61
N GLU A 279 26.68 12.32 -25.33
CA GLU A 279 27.63 12.35 -24.22
C GLU A 279 28.48 11.06 -24.09
N HIS A 280 28.43 10.16 -25.08
CA HIS A 280 29.12 8.86 -25.11
C HIS A 280 28.70 7.86 -24.00
N ASN A 281 27.62 8.14 -23.27
CA ASN A 281 27.04 7.22 -22.30
C ASN A 281 26.22 6.13 -23.01
N GLN A 282 26.33 4.90 -22.51
CA GLN A 282 25.58 3.77 -23.04
C GLN A 282 24.10 3.87 -22.63
N CYS A 283 23.21 4.11 -23.60
CA CYS A 283 21.78 4.06 -23.36
C CYS A 283 21.32 2.60 -23.24
N ASN A 284 20.47 2.30 -22.28
CA ASN A 284 19.94 0.96 -22.06
C ASN A 284 18.41 0.99 -22.11
N TYR A 285 17.81 0.06 -22.84
CA TYR A 285 16.39 -0.21 -22.79
C TYR A 285 16.13 -1.48 -21.97
N TYR A 286 15.17 -1.42 -21.05
CA TYR A 286 14.82 -2.57 -20.23
C TYR A 286 13.48 -3.13 -20.69
N TYR A 287 13.50 -4.33 -21.25
CA TYR A 287 12.33 -5.06 -21.71
C TYR A 287 11.90 -6.06 -20.63
N VAL A 288 10.62 -6.05 -20.24
CA VAL A 288 10.07 -7.10 -19.37
C VAL A 288 9.58 -8.24 -20.26
N PRO A 289 10.12 -9.47 -20.12
CA PRO A 289 9.69 -10.62 -20.91
C PRO A 289 8.25 -11.01 -20.56
N ILE A 290 7.30 -10.58 -21.39
CA ILE A 290 5.86 -10.69 -21.09
C ILE A 290 5.45 -12.16 -21.02
N LEU A 291 5.92 -13.00 -21.95
CA LEU A 291 5.56 -14.40 -21.99
C LEU A 291 6.02 -15.14 -20.73
N GLU A 292 7.26 -14.94 -20.32
CA GLU A 292 7.85 -15.55 -19.12
C GLU A 292 7.14 -15.02 -17.87
N THR A 293 6.81 -13.72 -17.84
CA THR A 293 6.06 -13.10 -16.75
C THR A 293 4.68 -13.74 -16.62
N LEU A 294 3.97 -13.91 -17.73
CA LEU A 294 2.67 -14.58 -17.75
C LEU A 294 2.80 -16.04 -17.31
N LYS A 295 3.71 -16.84 -17.89
CA LYS A 295 3.94 -18.23 -17.45
C LYS A 295 4.18 -18.34 -15.95
N SER A 296 5.08 -17.51 -15.44
CA SER A 296 5.42 -17.43 -14.01
C SER A 296 4.23 -17.04 -13.12
N MET A 297 3.36 -16.13 -13.60
CA MET A 297 2.11 -15.76 -12.93
C MET A 297 1.08 -16.90 -12.98
N LEU A 298 0.94 -17.58 -14.12
CA LEU A 298 -0.06 -18.62 -14.31
C LEU A 298 0.23 -19.87 -13.48
N GLU A 299 1.48 -20.13 -13.15
CA GLU A 299 1.84 -21.21 -12.24
C GLU A 299 1.38 -20.96 -10.78
N ASP A 300 0.89 -19.75 -10.42
CA ASP A 300 0.60 -19.39 -9.02
C ASP A 300 -0.78 -19.91 -8.62
N GLU A 301 -0.77 -21.03 -7.88
CA GLU A 301 -1.98 -21.68 -7.39
C GLU A 301 -2.90 -20.73 -6.59
N LYS A 302 -2.35 -19.68 -5.95
CA LYS A 302 -3.17 -18.70 -5.22
C LYS A 302 -3.97 -17.79 -6.14
N LEU A 303 -3.47 -17.55 -7.35
CA LEU A 303 -4.19 -16.82 -8.40
C LEU A 303 -5.21 -17.72 -9.09
N PHE A 304 -4.85 -18.99 -9.33
CA PHE A 304 -5.67 -19.94 -10.10
C PHE A 304 -6.78 -20.65 -9.32
N LYS A 305 -6.73 -20.72 -7.99
CA LYS A 305 -7.82 -21.33 -7.18
C LYS A 305 -9.18 -20.65 -7.33
N LYS A 306 -9.28 -19.50 -8.03
CA LYS A 306 -10.53 -18.73 -8.16
C LYS A 306 -11.17 -18.78 -9.55
N GLN A 307 -10.44 -19.07 -10.63
CA GLN A 307 -10.96 -19.04 -11.99
C GLN A 307 -10.19 -20.03 -12.88
N THR A 308 -10.92 -20.84 -13.65
CA THR A 308 -10.37 -21.83 -14.59
C THR A 308 -10.67 -21.39 -16.01
N LEU A 309 -9.64 -21.28 -16.86
CA LEU A 309 -9.83 -21.31 -18.31
C LEU A 309 -10.10 -22.75 -18.76
N GLY A 310 -11.06 -22.92 -19.67
CA GLY A 310 -11.21 -24.18 -20.39
C GLY A 310 -10.07 -24.40 -21.39
N GLU A 311 -9.81 -25.66 -21.77
CA GLU A 311 -8.78 -26.02 -22.77
C GLU A 311 -9.06 -25.40 -24.16
N GLU A 312 -10.31 -25.06 -24.45
CA GLU A 312 -10.75 -24.40 -25.70
C GLU A 312 -11.15 -22.93 -25.51
N ALA A 313 -10.59 -22.24 -24.51
CA ALA A 313 -10.89 -20.83 -24.29
C ALA A 313 -10.54 -19.98 -25.52
N SER A 314 -11.52 -19.18 -25.96
CA SER A 314 -11.35 -18.18 -27.00
C SER A 314 -10.35 -17.10 -26.58
N THR A 315 -9.75 -16.41 -27.55
CA THR A 315 -8.82 -15.31 -27.27
C THR A 315 -9.46 -14.20 -26.44
N LEU A 316 -10.78 -13.97 -26.59
CA LEU A 316 -11.50 -12.99 -25.79
C LEU A 316 -11.64 -13.42 -24.33
N GLU A 317 -11.92 -14.70 -24.07
CA GLU A 317 -11.96 -15.26 -22.71
C GLU A 317 -10.57 -15.23 -22.06
N ILE A 318 -9.50 -15.47 -22.84
CA ILE A 318 -8.12 -15.30 -22.38
C ILE A 318 -7.85 -13.84 -22.00
N LEU A 319 -8.22 -12.89 -22.85
CA LEU A 319 -8.00 -11.46 -22.58
C LEU A 319 -8.79 -10.97 -21.36
N ASP A 320 -10.04 -11.39 -21.23
CA ASP A 320 -10.87 -11.03 -20.09
C ASP A 320 -10.35 -11.65 -18.80
N PHE A 321 -9.89 -12.90 -18.83
CA PHE A 321 -9.20 -13.52 -17.71
C PHE A 321 -7.93 -12.78 -17.29
N LEU A 322 -7.08 -12.41 -18.25
CA LEU A 322 -5.87 -11.64 -17.98
C LEU A 322 -6.20 -10.27 -17.37
N ALA A 323 -7.25 -9.60 -17.84
CA ALA A 323 -7.74 -8.35 -17.24
C ALA A 323 -8.20 -8.57 -15.79
N HIS A 324 -8.95 -9.64 -15.53
CA HIS A 324 -9.40 -9.99 -14.18
C HIS A 324 -8.24 -10.29 -13.22
N LEU A 325 -7.16 -10.92 -13.69
CA LEU A 325 -5.97 -11.17 -12.86
C LEU A 325 -5.32 -9.88 -12.33
N VAL A 326 -5.40 -8.79 -13.10
CA VAL A 326 -4.94 -7.46 -12.67
C VAL A 326 -6.04 -6.61 -12.02
N ASN A 327 -7.20 -7.22 -11.75
CA ASN A 327 -8.39 -6.58 -11.18
C ASN A 327 -8.94 -5.42 -12.04
N GLU A 328 -8.81 -5.57 -13.35
CA GLU A 328 -9.41 -4.73 -14.37
C GLU A 328 -10.51 -5.51 -15.12
N LYS A 329 -11.40 -4.80 -15.81
CA LYS A 329 -12.34 -5.40 -16.76
C LYS A 329 -11.97 -4.96 -18.15
N LEU A 330 -11.98 -5.87 -19.12
CA LEU A 330 -11.68 -5.55 -20.51
C LEU A 330 -12.60 -4.43 -21.04
N GLU A 331 -13.88 -4.45 -20.63
CA GLU A 331 -14.87 -3.42 -20.94
C GLU A 331 -14.47 -2.01 -20.46
N ASN A 332 -13.75 -1.89 -19.34
CA ASN A 332 -13.30 -0.60 -18.83
C ASN A 332 -12.22 0.05 -19.72
N LEU A 333 -11.52 -0.76 -20.53
CA LEU A 333 -10.55 -0.27 -21.51
C LEU A 333 -11.22 0.25 -22.79
N ILE A 334 -12.53 0.07 -22.92
CA ILE A 334 -13.32 0.41 -24.10
C ILE A 334 -14.32 1.51 -23.72
N ILE A 335 -14.15 2.69 -24.32
CA ILE A 335 -15.13 3.76 -24.22
C ILE A 335 -16.23 3.48 -25.24
N GLN A 336 -17.44 3.16 -24.79
CA GLN A 336 -18.59 3.01 -25.68
C GLN A 336 -19.21 4.36 -26.06
N LYS A 337 -19.61 4.48 -27.33
CA LYS A 337 -20.27 5.64 -27.94
C LYS A 337 -21.48 5.20 -28.72
N GLU A 338 -22.56 5.96 -28.58
CA GLU A 338 -23.84 5.70 -29.23
C GLU A 338 -23.79 5.92 -30.74
N MET A 339 -24.73 5.27 -31.43
CA MET A 339 -24.94 5.41 -32.87
C MET A 339 -25.11 6.88 -33.26
N GLY A 340 -24.42 7.32 -34.32
CA GLY A 340 -24.46 8.71 -34.79
C GLY A 340 -23.49 9.66 -34.09
N THR A 341 -22.63 9.17 -33.18
CA THR A 341 -21.56 9.97 -32.59
C THR A 341 -20.61 10.47 -33.69
N ASN A 342 -20.51 11.79 -33.86
CA ASN A 342 -19.56 12.38 -34.80
C ASN A 342 -18.11 12.08 -34.38
N ILE A 343 -17.33 11.52 -35.29
CA ILE A 343 -15.94 11.09 -35.02
C ILE A 343 -15.06 12.24 -34.51
N SER A 344 -15.30 13.46 -34.97
CA SER A 344 -14.59 14.69 -34.58
C SER A 344 -14.98 15.20 -33.19
N ALA A 345 -16.10 14.73 -32.64
CA ALA A 345 -16.61 15.11 -31.32
C ALA A 345 -16.13 14.16 -30.21
N ILE A 346 -15.46 13.06 -30.55
CA ILE A 346 -14.96 12.07 -29.60
C ILE A 346 -13.77 12.68 -28.84
N LYS A 347 -13.98 12.94 -27.54
CA LYS A 347 -12.93 13.35 -26.61
C LYS A 347 -12.72 12.25 -25.58
N THR A 348 -11.45 11.85 -25.40
CA THR A 348 -11.03 10.93 -24.36
C THR A 348 -10.22 11.71 -23.33
N ASP A 349 -10.60 11.63 -22.06
CA ASP A 349 -9.89 12.32 -20.96
C ASP A 349 -8.71 11.50 -20.40
N VAL A 350 -8.40 10.38 -21.07
CA VAL A 350 -7.35 9.44 -20.67
C VAL A 350 -6.03 9.84 -21.32
N THR A 351 -4.97 9.88 -20.51
CA THR A 351 -3.60 10.13 -20.98
C THR A 351 -3.01 8.84 -21.54
N GLY A 352 -3.17 8.63 -22.84
CA GLY A 352 -2.58 7.50 -23.58
C GLY A 352 -3.55 6.86 -24.58
N PRO A 353 -3.09 5.85 -25.35
CA PRO A 353 -3.94 5.09 -26.26
C PRO A 353 -5.07 4.36 -25.51
N ILE A 354 -6.29 4.46 -26.03
CA ILE A 354 -7.49 3.78 -25.51
C ILE A 354 -8.38 3.31 -26.66
N LEU A 355 -9.19 2.27 -26.42
CA LEU A 355 -10.21 1.83 -27.37
C LEU A 355 -11.48 2.65 -27.23
N VAL A 356 -12.02 3.06 -28.37
CA VAL A 356 -13.35 3.67 -28.49
C VAL A 356 -14.18 2.75 -29.37
N CYS A 357 -15.26 2.22 -28.81
CA CYS A 357 -16.26 1.42 -29.51
C CYS A 357 -17.41 2.35 -29.91
N ILE A 358 -17.76 2.35 -31.20
CA ILE A 358 -18.93 3.05 -31.72
C ILE A 358 -19.94 2.00 -32.14
N ASP A 359 -21.12 2.05 -31.54
CA ASP A 359 -22.27 1.23 -31.94
C ASP A 359 -22.74 1.64 -33.34
N MET A 360 -22.79 0.68 -34.26
CA MET A 360 -23.22 0.86 -35.64
C MET A 360 -24.64 0.33 -35.88
N GLY A 361 -25.31 -0.22 -34.87
CA GLY A 361 -26.58 -0.91 -34.97
C GLY A 361 -26.45 -2.39 -35.38
N ASP A 362 -27.54 -3.15 -35.22
CA ASP A 362 -27.61 -4.59 -35.56
C ASP A 362 -26.50 -5.45 -34.92
N ASP A 363 -26.23 -5.22 -33.63
CA ASP A 363 -25.15 -5.85 -32.86
C ASP A 363 -23.73 -5.64 -33.45
N ASN A 364 -23.57 -4.71 -34.40
CA ASN A 364 -22.29 -4.36 -34.96
C ASN A 364 -21.66 -3.17 -34.24
N CYS A 365 -20.40 -3.33 -33.88
CA CYS A 365 -19.61 -2.31 -33.23
C CYS A 365 -18.32 -2.08 -34.02
N MET A 366 -17.90 -0.83 -34.14
CA MET A 366 -16.60 -0.46 -34.72
C MET A 366 -15.67 0.08 -33.64
N TYR A 367 -14.50 -0.53 -33.52
CA TYR A 367 -13.49 -0.20 -32.52
C TYR A 367 -12.35 0.60 -33.13
N TYR A 368 -11.98 1.69 -32.48
CA TYR A 368 -10.92 2.60 -32.90
C TYR A 368 -9.94 2.84 -31.76
N VAL A 369 -8.67 3.05 -32.06
CA VAL A 369 -7.68 3.49 -31.07
C VAL A 369 -7.58 5.00 -31.11
N TYR A 370 -7.70 5.64 -29.95
CA TYR A 370 -7.54 7.07 -29.77
C TYR A 370 -6.43 7.36 -28.77
N ALA A 371 -5.61 8.38 -29.03
CA ALA A 371 -4.77 9.00 -28.01
C ALA A 371 -4.81 10.52 -28.18
N GLU A 372 -4.77 11.26 -27.07
CA GLU A 372 -4.70 12.74 -27.09
C GLU A 372 -5.75 13.39 -28.02
N LYS A 373 -6.99 12.86 -28.00
CA LYS A 373 -8.14 13.30 -28.83
C LYS A 373 -7.97 13.07 -30.34
N THR A 374 -7.00 12.27 -30.75
CA THR A 374 -6.74 11.93 -32.15
C THR A 374 -7.01 10.46 -32.38
N ARG A 375 -7.75 10.15 -33.44
CA ARG A 375 -7.93 8.78 -33.93
C ARG A 375 -6.62 8.30 -34.56
N LEU A 376 -6.11 7.17 -34.10
CA LEU A 376 -4.84 6.60 -34.55
C LEU A 376 -5.01 5.40 -35.49
N THR A 377 -6.19 4.81 -35.57
CA THR A 377 -6.46 3.64 -36.41
C THR A 377 -7.69 3.84 -37.29
N GLU A 378 -7.76 3.13 -38.41
CA GLU A 378 -8.90 3.18 -39.34
C GLU A 378 -10.18 2.55 -38.76
N GLY A 379 -10.04 1.74 -37.72
CA GLY A 379 -11.12 1.05 -37.04
C GLY A 379 -11.24 -0.40 -37.48
N THR A 380 -11.81 -1.25 -36.62
CA THR A 380 -12.03 -2.67 -36.90
C THR A 380 -13.33 -3.12 -36.23
N PRO A 381 -14.12 -3.99 -36.89
CA PRO A 381 -15.31 -4.56 -36.27
C PRO A 381 -14.98 -5.68 -35.27
N CYS A 382 -13.76 -6.21 -35.33
CA CYS A 382 -13.29 -7.27 -34.45
C CYS A 382 -12.56 -6.69 -33.24
N ILE A 383 -13.02 -7.05 -32.04
CA ILE A 383 -12.40 -6.66 -30.77
C ILE A 383 -10.96 -7.16 -30.64
N LEU A 384 -10.62 -8.34 -31.18
CA LEU A 384 -9.25 -8.86 -31.17
C LEU A 384 -8.32 -7.98 -31.99
N GLY A 385 -8.71 -7.68 -33.23
CA GLY A 385 -7.98 -6.73 -34.06
C GLY A 385 -7.89 -5.34 -33.42
N ALA A 386 -8.89 -4.97 -32.60
CA ALA A 386 -8.87 -3.70 -31.88
C ALA A 386 -7.80 -3.68 -30.79
N VAL A 387 -7.71 -4.76 -30.01
CA VAL A 387 -6.68 -4.94 -28.98
C VAL A 387 -5.28 -5.01 -29.61
N GLU A 388 -5.11 -5.72 -30.73
CA GLU A 388 -3.84 -5.74 -31.48
C GLU A 388 -3.42 -4.35 -31.95
N ASN A 389 -4.35 -3.60 -32.52
CA ASN A 389 -4.15 -2.22 -32.91
C ASN A 389 -3.76 -1.34 -31.71
N LEU A 390 -4.45 -1.50 -30.56
CA LEU A 390 -4.14 -0.78 -29.33
C LEU A 390 -2.72 -1.08 -28.86
N MET A 391 -2.32 -2.36 -28.83
CA MET A 391 -0.98 -2.78 -28.40
C MET A 391 0.11 -2.30 -29.34
N THR A 392 -0.15 -2.31 -30.66
CA THR A 392 0.77 -1.77 -31.68
C THR A 392 0.96 -0.27 -31.48
N VAL A 393 -0.13 0.46 -31.27
CA VAL A 393 -0.08 1.89 -30.97
C VAL A 393 0.64 2.16 -29.65
N TYR A 394 0.41 1.37 -28.60
CA TYR A 394 1.16 1.48 -27.34
C TYR A 394 2.66 1.24 -27.54
N TYR A 395 3.03 0.23 -28.33
CA TYR A 395 4.42 -0.05 -28.65
C TYR A 395 5.06 1.16 -29.35
N VAL A 396 4.44 1.67 -30.40
CA VAL A 396 4.94 2.84 -31.14
C VAL A 396 4.95 4.11 -30.27
N HIS A 397 3.88 4.37 -29.52
CA HIS A 397 3.76 5.55 -28.66
C HIS A 397 4.82 5.54 -27.54
N ASN A 398 5.01 4.40 -26.87
CA ASN A 398 6.02 4.28 -25.81
C ASN A 398 7.44 4.24 -26.35
N PHE A 399 7.67 3.65 -27.53
CA PHE A 399 8.98 3.64 -28.18
C PHE A 399 9.37 5.05 -28.64
N ILE A 400 8.48 5.75 -29.34
CA ILE A 400 8.75 7.11 -29.87
C ILE A 400 8.79 8.16 -28.74
N HIS A 401 7.91 8.10 -27.73
CA HIS A 401 7.91 9.08 -26.63
C HIS A 401 8.88 8.75 -25.50
N GLY A 402 9.25 7.47 -25.33
CA GLY A 402 10.36 7.07 -24.46
C GLY A 402 11.70 7.61 -24.94
N ILE A 403 11.94 7.61 -26.26
CA ILE A 403 13.13 8.22 -26.87
C ILE A 403 13.11 9.75 -26.72
N LYS A 404 11.96 10.42 -26.94
CA LYS A 404 11.84 11.88 -26.82
C LYS A 404 12.09 12.44 -25.41
N LYS A 405 11.88 11.65 -24.35
CA LYS A 405 12.19 12.07 -22.96
C LYS A 405 13.67 11.99 -22.60
N SER A 406 14.51 11.37 -23.45
CA SER A 406 15.97 11.28 -23.23
C SER A 406 16.78 12.43 -23.84
N GLY A 407 16.12 13.44 -24.40
CA GLY A 407 16.76 14.67 -24.90
C GLY A 407 17.21 14.56 -26.34
N ASP A 408 16.39 15.08 -27.26
CA ASP A 408 16.77 16.16 -28.18
C ASP A 408 15.56 16.46 -29.10
N GLN A 409 15.22 17.73 -29.22
CA GLN A 409 14.21 18.23 -30.14
C GLN A 409 14.87 18.53 -31.48
N SER A 410 15.33 17.52 -32.22
CA SER A 410 15.58 17.75 -33.64
C SER A 410 15.50 16.47 -34.48
N ARG A 411 14.69 16.55 -35.56
CA ARG A 411 14.65 15.65 -36.73
C ARG A 411 14.29 14.19 -36.50
N TRP A 412 13.00 13.85 -36.58
CA TRP A 412 12.56 12.66 -37.34
C TRP A 412 11.15 12.93 -37.92
N LYS A 413 11.08 13.20 -39.24
CA LYS A 413 9.82 13.11 -39.98
C LYS A 413 9.61 11.62 -40.28
N ALA A 414 8.69 10.97 -39.58
CA ALA A 414 8.19 9.68 -40.01
C ALA A 414 7.21 9.92 -41.17
N THR A 415 7.67 9.68 -42.39
CA THR A 415 6.79 9.45 -43.53
C THR A 415 6.01 8.17 -43.27
N ALA A 416 4.68 8.30 -43.28
CA ALA A 416 3.76 7.18 -43.34
C ALA A 416 4.06 6.31 -44.57
N CYS A 417 4.02 5.00 -44.39
CA CYS A 417 3.71 4.04 -45.43
C CYS A 417 2.77 3.00 -44.85
#